data_AF-A0A946E7L1-F1
#
_entry.id   AF-A0A946E7L1-F1
#
_cell.length_a   1.000
_cell.length_b   1.000
_cell.length_c   1.000
_cell.angle_alpha   90.00
_cell.angle_beta   90.00
_cell.angle_gamma   90.00
#
_symmetry.space_group_name_H-M   'P 1'
#
loop_
_entity.id
_entity.type
_entity.pdbx_description
1 polymer ?
#
loop_
_entity_poly.entity_id
_entity_poly.type
_entity_poly.pdbx_seq_one_letter_code
_entity_poly.pdbx_strand_id
1 'polypeptide(L)'
;DTIPLTIILDGQKYDTYIRFTGRGIEKSRNGTSYKVIKFRPMLIEGTIFKGGEDMEVSVSDDKNRIPIYVEASILIGKVKVYLDKMSGVKFPMEARLKKP
;
A
#
# COMPACT_ATOMS: atom_id res chain seq x y z
N ASP A 1 9.21 -11.49 8.14
CA ASP A 1 8.38 -12.58 7.61
C ASP A 1 7.56 -12.17 6.41
N THR A 2 7.34 -13.13 5.53
CA THR A 2 6.48 -13.03 4.34
C THR A 2 5.18 -13.80 4.59
N ILE A 3 4.09 -13.35 3.98
CA ILE A 3 2.78 -13.98 4.04
C ILE A 3 2.43 -14.40 2.61
N PRO A 4 2.16 -15.70 2.35
CA PRO A 4 1.80 -16.17 1.02
C PRO A 4 0.48 -15.54 0.57
N LEU A 5 0.40 -15.22 -0.71
CA LEU A 5 -0.76 -14.60 -1.34
C LEU A 5 -0.92 -15.20 -2.74
N THR A 6 -2.12 -15.68 -3.08
CA THR A 6 -2.44 -16.07 -4.45
C THR A 6 -3.27 -14.97 -5.09
N ILE A 7 -2.84 -14.48 -6.24
CA ILE A 7 -3.56 -13.46 -7.02
C ILE A 7 -3.99 -14.01 -8.37
N ILE A 8 -5.06 -13.44 -8.93
CA ILE A 8 -5.51 -13.71 -10.29
C ILE A 8 -5.24 -12.45 -11.11
N LEU A 9 -4.40 -12.57 -12.14
CA LEU A 9 -4.07 -11.50 -13.08
C LEU A 9 -4.26 -12.04 -14.49
N ASP A 10 -5.02 -11.32 -15.32
CA ASP A 10 -5.32 -11.72 -16.72
C ASP A 10 -5.81 -13.17 -16.87
N GLY A 11 -6.62 -13.63 -15.91
CA GLY A 11 -7.18 -14.99 -15.90
C GLY A 11 -6.21 -16.09 -15.46
N GLN A 12 -4.96 -15.76 -15.15
CA GLN A 12 -3.95 -16.68 -14.63
C GLN A 12 -3.77 -16.54 -13.12
N LYS A 13 -3.53 -17.67 -12.45
CA LYS A 13 -3.22 -17.70 -11.02
C LYS A 13 -1.71 -17.56 -10.81
N TYR A 14 -1.33 -16.73 -9.85
CA TYR A 14 0.05 -16.54 -9.45
C TYR A 14 0.19 -16.67 -7.95
N ASP A 15 1.11 -17.53 -7.53
CA ASP A 15 1.51 -17.62 -6.13
C ASP A 15 2.62 -16.61 -5.87
N THR A 16 2.32 -15.68 -4.98
CA THR A 16 3.17 -14.57 -4.60
C THR A 16 3.19 -14.46 -3.07
N TYR A 17 3.75 -13.37 -2.55
CA TYR A 17 3.75 -13.08 -1.13
C TYR A 17 3.75 -11.58 -0.87
N ILE A 18 3.34 -11.20 0.33
CA ILE A 18 3.53 -9.87 0.87
C ILE A 18 4.55 -9.92 2.01
N ARG A 19 5.50 -9.00 2.02
CA ARG A 19 6.46 -8.83 3.12
C ARG A 19 6.01 -7.66 3.99
N PHE A 20 5.77 -7.91 5.27
CA PHE A 20 5.57 -6.84 6.23
C PHE A 20 6.90 -6.11 6.46
N THR A 21 6.91 -4.79 6.26
CA THR A 21 8.14 -3.97 6.39
C THR A 21 8.15 -3.08 7.63
N GLY A 22 7.03 -2.96 8.34
CA GLY A 22 6.98 -2.28 9.63
C GLY A 22 5.75 -1.38 9.80
N ARG A 23 5.79 -0.58 10.87
CA ARG A 23 4.81 0.49 11.12
C ARG A 23 5.49 1.84 10.99
N GLY A 24 4.73 2.87 10.62
CA GLY A 24 5.26 4.21 10.45
C GLY A 24 4.19 5.29 10.42
N ILE A 25 4.56 6.46 9.92
CA ILE A 25 3.65 7.58 9.69
C ILE A 25 3.75 7.96 8.21
N GLU A 26 2.60 8.09 7.55
CA GLU A 26 2.52 8.58 6.17
C GLU A 26 1.60 9.78 6.06
N LYS A 27 1.91 10.65 5.10
CA LYS A 27 1.11 11.85 4.80
C LYS A 27 0.26 11.62 3.56
N SER A 28 -1.04 11.89 3.69
CA SER A 28 -1.94 11.99 2.54
C SER A 28 -1.64 13.24 1.71
N ARG A 29 -2.26 13.33 0.53
CA ARG A 29 -2.07 14.45 -0.41
C ARG A 29 -2.37 15.82 0.20
N ASN A 30 -3.35 15.87 1.11
CA ASN A 30 -3.77 17.09 1.82
C ASN A 30 -2.94 17.38 3.10
N GLY A 31 -1.84 16.65 3.33
CA GLY A 31 -0.93 16.87 4.46
C GLY A 31 -1.41 16.30 5.79
N THR A 32 -2.50 15.52 5.82
CA THR A 32 -2.94 14.81 7.03
C THR A 32 -2.03 13.60 7.26
N SER A 33 -1.54 13.44 8.48
CA SER A 33 -0.67 12.31 8.85
C SER A 33 -1.49 11.15 9.44
N TYR A 34 -1.10 9.93 9.10
CA TYR A 34 -1.72 8.69 9.60
C TYR A 34 -0.66 7.74 10.11
N LYS A 35 -0.95 7.02 11.20
CA LYS A 35 -0.21 5.79 11.56
C LYS A 35 -0.50 4.74 10.49
N VAL A 36 0.54 4.07 10.00
CA VAL A 36 0.40 3.09 8.92
C VAL A 36 1.13 1.78 9.22
N ILE A 37 0.65 0.72 8.59
CA ILE A 37 1.33 -0.55 8.38
C ILE A 37 1.88 -0.52 6.96
N LYS A 38 3.17 -0.85 6.81
CA LYS A 38 3.86 -0.91 5.53
C LYS A 38 4.13 -2.35 5.12
N PHE A 39 3.97 -2.62 3.83
CA PHE A 39 4.33 -3.91 3.25
C PHE A 39 4.77 -3.76 1.79
N ARG A 40 5.50 -4.77 1.32
CA ARG A 40 5.95 -4.90 -0.07
C ARG A 40 5.40 -6.18 -0.67
N PRO A 41 4.50 -6.12 -1.66
CA PRO A 41 4.10 -7.30 -2.41
C PRO A 41 5.23 -7.71 -3.37
N MET A 42 5.34 -9.01 -3.62
CA MET A 42 6.12 -9.55 -4.72
C MET A 42 5.31 -9.37 -6.02
N LEU A 43 5.79 -8.46 -6.88
CA LEU A 43 5.18 -8.15 -8.16
C LEU A 43 5.57 -9.20 -9.20
N ILE A 44 4.59 -9.56 -10.01
CA ILE A 44 4.80 -10.31 -11.23
C ILE A 44 5.35 -9.32 -12.26
N GLU A 45 6.48 -9.67 -12.87
CA GLU A 45 7.03 -8.87 -13.96
C GLU A 45 6.05 -8.83 -15.13
N GLY A 46 5.89 -7.64 -15.72
CA GLY A 46 4.97 -7.44 -16.82
C GLY A 46 5.41 -6.26 -17.68
N THR A 47 4.49 -5.75 -18.49
CA THR A 47 4.80 -4.69 -19.45
C THR A 47 5.07 -3.33 -18.81
N ILE A 48 4.61 -3.09 -17.57
CA ILE A 48 4.70 -1.79 -16.88
C ILE A 48 5.61 -1.85 -15.65
N PHE A 49 5.51 -2.94 -14.88
CA PHE A 49 6.25 -3.13 -13.63
C PHE A 49 7.50 -3.98 -13.86
N LYS A 50 8.60 -3.58 -13.22
CA LYS A 50 9.89 -4.29 -13.27
C LYS A 50 9.88 -5.66 -12.54
N GLY A 51 8.77 -6.02 -11.88
CA GLY A 51 8.67 -7.20 -11.02
C GLY A 51 9.39 -7.04 -9.67
N GLY A 52 9.39 -8.08 -8.85
CA GLY A 52 10.09 -8.09 -7.55
C GLY A 52 9.36 -7.31 -6.44
N GLU A 53 10.07 -6.92 -5.39
CA GLU A 53 9.49 -6.18 -4.24
C GLU A 53 9.51 -4.65 -4.40
N ASP A 54 9.50 -4.15 -5.64
CA ASP A 54 9.68 -2.74 -5.98
C ASP A 54 8.40 -1.88 -5.83
N MET A 55 7.44 -2.36 -5.05
CA MET A 55 6.25 -1.63 -4.64
C MET A 55 6.17 -1.56 -3.12
N GLU A 56 5.96 -0.36 -2.57
CA GLU A 56 5.66 -0.15 -1.16
C GLU A 56 4.21 0.31 -1.01
N VAL A 57 3.46 -0.40 -0.17
CA VAL A 57 2.07 -0.08 0.16
C VAL A 57 2.00 0.27 1.64
N SER A 58 1.41 1.43 1.93
CA SER A 58 1.15 1.89 3.29
C SER A 58 -0.36 1.99 3.51
N VAL A 59 -0.87 1.21 4.47
CA VAL A 59 -2.30 1.22 4.84
C VAL A 59 -2.47 1.76 6.26
N SER A 60 -3.63 2.33 6.58
CA SER A 60 -3.93 2.84 7.91
C SER A 60 -3.75 1.75 8.98
N ASP A 61 -3.08 2.09 10.07
CA ASP A 61 -2.97 1.20 11.24
C ASP A 61 -4.22 1.30 12.12
N ASP A 62 -5.36 0.90 11.55
CA ASP A 62 -6.65 0.75 12.23
C ASP A 62 -7.47 -0.40 11.61
N LYS A 63 -8.70 -0.60 12.08
CA LYS A 63 -9.60 -1.63 11.56
C LYS A 63 -10.04 -1.42 10.11
N ASN A 64 -9.89 -0.22 9.56
CA ASN A 64 -10.28 0.05 8.18
C ASN A 64 -9.22 -0.40 7.17
N ARG A 65 -7.93 -0.40 7.54
CA ARG A 65 -6.79 -0.80 6.68
C ARG A 65 -6.80 -0.11 5.31
N ILE A 66 -7.06 1.19 5.29
CA ILE A 66 -7.25 1.99 4.07
C ILE A 66 -5.89 2.33 3.46
N PRO A 67 -5.69 2.15 2.14
CA PRO A 67 -4.48 2.62 1.46
C PRO A 67 -4.28 4.13 1.62
N ILE A 68 -3.18 4.52 2.26
CA ILE A 68 -2.79 5.92 2.46
C ILE A 68 -1.78 6.36 1.39
N TYR A 69 -0.83 5.48 1.09
CA TYR A 69 0.23 5.73 0.12
C TYR A 69 0.63 4.45 -0.60
N VAL A 70 0.93 4.57 -1.90
CA VAL A 70 1.52 3.50 -2.70
C VAL A 70 2.61 4.10 -3.58
N GLU A 71 3.79 3.49 -3.58
CA GLU A 71 4.86 3.78 -4.53
C GLU A 71 5.22 2.50 -5.27
N ALA A 72 5.33 2.57 -6.59
CA ALA A 72 5.80 1.45 -7.41
C ALA A 72 6.83 1.95 -8.43
N SER A 73 7.94 1.23 -8.55
CA SER A 73 8.87 1.43 -9.66
C SER A 73 8.28 0.84 -10.94
N ILE A 74 8.29 1.64 -12.00
CA ILE A 74 7.92 1.20 -13.35
C ILE A 74 9.18 1.19 -14.22
N LEU A 75 9.06 0.77 -15.48
CA LEU A 75 10.18 0.73 -16.42
C LEU A 75 11.02 2.02 -16.40
N ILE A 76 10.36 3.17 -16.46
CA ILE A 76 10.98 4.50 -16.41
C ILE A 76 10.30 5.35 -15.34
N GLY A 77 11.00 5.58 -14.23
CA GLY A 77 10.50 6.39 -13.12
C GLY A 77 9.66 5.61 -12.11
N LYS A 78 8.72 6.30 -11.46
CA LYS A 78 7.91 5.76 -10.37
C LYS A 78 6.48 6.29 -10.43
N VAL A 79 5.53 5.44 -10.10
CA VAL A 79 4.15 5.83 -9.85
C VAL A 79 3.98 6.04 -8.34
N LYS A 80 3.40 7.18 -7.97
CA LYS A 80 3.06 7.52 -6.58
C LYS A 80 1.58 7.81 -6.47
N VAL A 81 0.91 7.07 -5.60
CA VAL A 81 -0.52 7.23 -5.31
C VAL A 81 -0.66 7.68 -3.88
N TYR A 82 -1.37 8.78 -3.68
CA TYR A 82 -1.67 9.33 -2.37
C TYR A 82 -3.17 9.29 -2.14
N LEU A 83 -3.58 9.00 -0.91
CA LEU A 83 -4.95 9.25 -0.48
C LEU A 83 -5.28 10.74 -0.68
N ASP A 84 -6.34 11.00 -1.44
CA ASP A 84 -6.87 12.35 -1.66
C ASP A 84 -8.03 12.65 -0.70
N LYS A 85 -9.09 11.84 -0.79
CA LYS A 85 -10.29 11.93 0.05
C LYS A 85 -10.76 10.55 0.47
N MET A 86 -11.50 10.51 1.57
CA MET A 86 -12.03 9.30 2.16
C MET A 86 -13.45 9.57 2.65
N SER A 87 -14.36 8.66 2.35
CA SER A 87 -15.76 8.73 2.77
C SER A 87 -16.33 7.32 2.89
N GLY A 88 -17.43 7.16 3.65
CA GLY A 88 -18.09 5.87 3.80
C GLY A 88 -17.30 4.81 4.58
N VAL A 89 -16.42 5.21 5.50
CA VAL A 89 -15.63 4.27 6.31
C VAL A 89 -16.50 3.51 7.30
N LYS A 90 -16.22 2.21 7.47
CA LYS A 90 -16.99 1.32 8.35
C LYS A 90 -16.70 1.56 9.83
N PHE A 91 -15.46 1.89 10.18
CA PHE A 91 -15.01 2.11 11.55
C PHE A 91 -14.46 3.52 11.73
N PRO A 92 -14.46 4.08 12.96
CA PRO A 92 -13.78 5.33 13.26
C PRO A 92 -12.32 5.32 12.77
N MET A 93 -11.87 6.45 12.24
CA MET A 93 -10.52 6.62 11.71
C MET A 93 -9.53 6.89 12.87
N GLU A 94 -9.11 5.83 13.55
CA GLU A 94 -8.20 5.87 14.70
C GLU A 94 -6.74 6.12 14.29
N ALA A 95 -6.37 5.76 13.06
CA ALA A 95 -5.02 5.93 12.55
C ALA A 95 -4.66 7.41 12.29
N ARG A 96 -5.64 8.31 12.16
CA ARG A 96 -5.41 9.72 11.87
C ARG A 96 -4.78 10.43 13.06
N LEU A 97 -3.64 11.07 12.82
CA LEU A 97 -2.99 11.92 13.82
C LEU A 97 -3.69 13.28 13.86
N LYS A 98 -4.00 13.74 15.08
CA LYS A 98 -4.45 15.12 15.29
C LYS A 98 -3.27 16.05 15.00
N LYS A 99 -3.53 17.19 14.34
CA LYS A 99 -2.53 18.27 14.32
C LYS A 99 -2.28 18.70 15.77
N PRO A 100 -1.01 18.96 16.16
CA PRO A 100 -0.71 19.52 17.46
C PRO A 100 -1.40 20.87 17.66
#